data_AF-A0AAD6A8A8-F1
#
_entry.id   AF-A0AAD6A8A8-F1
#
_cell.length_a   1.000
_cell.length_b   1.000
_cell.length_c   1.000
_cell.angle_alpha   90.00
_cell.angle_beta   90.00
_cell.angle_gamma   90.00
#
_symmetry.space_group_name_H-M   'P 1'
#
loop_
_entity.id
_entity.type
_entity.pdbx_description
1 polymer ?
#
loop_
_entity_poly.entity_id
_entity_poly.type
_entity_poly.pdbx_seq_one_letter_code
_entity_poly.pdbx_strand_id
1 'polypeptide(L)'
;MATSWRQRWLLVVLTGLRGWQLGVTEARASTDVLLPYAEGHGPSHSHRHVRDCQAVTFGTRTFESWPSSSHDTLPVARSSVFISDMPGGAESSRRVYGHMTVVPDSLRQLSVLEPGGPGGCEKNLRVSVEETAAPAGCLYAQNAGFYNITSDGCLGNVVSDGRMVRDSGGVQNAQFGIRRDGTLVFGYLSQEDVLDPSNPFEQLVSGVVWLLRNGELYINQSLKVECDKIVDMGKSRRKASG
;
A
#
# COMPACT_ATOMS: atom_id res chain seq x y z
N MET A 1 36.39 -54.03 53.48
CA MET A 1 35.28 -53.20 54.00
C MET A 1 35.92 -51.95 54.60
N ALA A 2 35.90 -50.83 53.86
CA ALA A 2 35.17 -49.60 54.19
C ALA A 2 35.74 -48.90 55.46
N THR A 3 36.14 -47.62 55.51
CA THR A 3 35.76 -46.41 54.75
C THR A 3 36.61 -45.23 55.23
N SER A 4 36.52 -44.10 54.51
CA SER A 4 36.75 -42.70 54.96
C SER A 4 38.09 -42.05 54.60
N TRP A 5 38.17 -41.54 53.37
CA TRP A 5 38.98 -40.36 53.04
C TRP A 5 38.04 -39.19 52.72
N ARG A 6 38.27 -38.07 53.42
CA ARG A 6 37.57 -36.79 53.20
C ARG A 6 38.22 -36.08 52.01
N GLN A 7 37.45 -35.78 50.97
CA GLN A 7 37.82 -34.75 50.00
C GLN A 7 36.66 -33.76 49.85
N ARG A 8 36.95 -32.49 50.11
CA ARG A 8 36.05 -31.34 49.97
C ARG A 8 35.80 -31.09 48.49
N TRP A 9 34.53 -31.03 48.08
CA TRP A 9 34.15 -30.50 46.77
C TRP A 9 33.94 -28.99 46.88
N LEU A 10 34.76 -28.22 46.18
CA LEU A 10 34.50 -26.81 45.88
C LEU A 10 33.42 -26.76 44.79
N LEU A 11 32.25 -26.21 45.10
CA LEU A 11 31.25 -25.82 44.11
C LEU A 11 31.63 -24.44 43.58
N VAL A 12 32.24 -24.38 42.40
CA VAL A 12 32.36 -23.14 41.62
C VAL A 12 31.14 -23.07 40.71
N VAL A 13 30.16 -22.26 41.09
CA VAL A 13 29.04 -21.90 40.22
C VAL A 13 29.54 -20.81 39.26
N LEU A 14 29.92 -21.21 38.05
CA LEU A 14 30.11 -20.29 36.93
C LEU A 14 28.72 -19.92 36.39
N THR A 15 28.19 -18.78 36.82
CA THR A 15 27.04 -18.15 36.17
C THR A 15 27.46 -17.70 34.78
N GLY A 16 27.12 -18.50 33.76
CA GLY A 16 27.26 -18.10 32.36
C GLY A 16 26.31 -16.95 32.06
N LEU A 17 26.86 -15.74 31.95
CA LEU A 17 26.19 -14.63 31.26
C LEU A 17 26.05 -15.03 29.78
N ARG A 18 24.93 -15.68 29.43
CA ARG A 18 24.47 -15.71 28.04
C ARG A 18 24.01 -14.29 27.72
N GLY A 19 24.93 -13.49 27.19
CA GLY A 19 24.60 -12.22 26.56
C GLY A 19 23.60 -12.52 25.45
N TRP A 20 22.37 -12.05 25.63
CA TRP A 20 21.41 -11.96 24.55
C TRP A 20 21.98 -10.94 23.56
N GLN A 21 22.52 -11.42 22.45
CA GLN A 21 22.72 -10.56 21.30
C GLN A 21 21.34 -10.11 20.85
N LEU A 22 20.99 -8.89 21.24
CA LEU A 22 19.95 -8.11 20.60
C LEU A 22 20.31 -8.10 19.11
N GLY A 23 19.62 -8.92 18.34
CA GLY A 23 19.58 -8.78 16.89
C GLY A 23 19.00 -7.42 16.62
N VAL A 24 19.87 -6.43 16.44
CA VAL A 24 19.51 -5.17 15.82
C VAL A 24 19.04 -5.56 14.43
N THR A 25 17.72 -5.58 14.22
CA THR A 25 17.13 -5.58 12.90
C THR A 25 17.54 -4.27 12.27
N GLU A 26 18.69 -4.29 11.62
CA GLU A 26 19.21 -3.18 10.84
C GLU A 26 18.18 -2.94 9.72
N ALA A 27 17.35 -1.92 9.91
CA ALA A 27 16.45 -1.45 8.88
C ALA A 27 17.29 -1.14 7.65
N ARG A 28 17.18 -1.99 6.62
CA ARG A 28 17.94 -1.84 5.39
C ARG A 28 17.73 -0.42 4.88
N ALA A 29 18.81 0.36 4.83
CA ALA A 29 18.80 1.67 4.21
C ALA A 29 18.21 1.49 2.80
N SER A 30 17.03 2.08 2.54
CA SER A 30 16.37 1.93 1.26
C SER A 30 17.15 2.72 0.21
N THR A 31 17.93 2.03 -0.61
CA THR A 31 18.65 2.62 -1.75
C THR A 31 17.75 2.76 -2.98
N ASP A 32 16.57 2.15 -2.95
CA ASP A 32 15.58 2.14 -4.03
C ASP A 32 14.34 2.92 -3.59
N VAL A 33 14.44 4.25 -3.70
CA VAL A 33 13.40 5.19 -3.25
C VAL A 33 12.79 5.87 -4.48
N LEU A 34 11.52 5.59 -4.72
CA LEU A 34 10.72 6.24 -5.77
C LEU A 34 9.67 7.16 -5.13
N LEU A 35 9.94 8.47 -5.16
CA LEU A 35 9.06 9.50 -4.60
C LEU A 35 8.32 10.25 -5.71
N PRO A 36 6.97 10.24 -5.73
CA PRO A 36 6.22 10.99 -6.73
C PRO A 36 6.28 12.51 -6.51
N TYR A 37 6.45 12.97 -5.27
CA TYR A 37 6.46 14.39 -4.91
C TYR A 37 7.78 14.77 -4.22
N ALA A 38 8.31 15.95 -4.55
CA ALA A 38 9.49 16.50 -3.87
C ALA A 38 9.14 17.16 -2.52
N GLU A 39 7.96 17.75 -2.41
CA GLU A 39 7.49 18.49 -1.24
C GLU A 39 6.01 18.21 -1.01
N GLY A 40 5.65 17.79 0.20
CA GLY A 40 4.28 17.39 0.53
C GLY A 40 3.83 16.14 -0.24
N HIS A 41 2.67 15.60 0.11
CA HIS A 41 2.09 14.44 -0.59
C HIS A 41 0.76 14.83 -1.22
N GLY A 42 0.68 14.68 -2.55
CA GLY A 42 -0.49 15.05 -3.35
C GLY A 42 -0.49 16.52 -3.80
N PRO A 43 -1.39 16.89 -4.72
CA PRO A 43 -1.58 18.27 -5.14
C PRO A 43 -2.20 19.13 -4.04
N SER A 44 -2.06 20.45 -4.18
CA SER A 44 -2.59 21.44 -3.22
C SER A 44 -3.97 21.97 -3.59
N HIS A 45 -4.41 21.74 -4.83
CA HIS A 45 -5.70 22.19 -5.32
C HIS A 45 -6.87 21.30 -4.84
N SER A 46 -8.09 21.83 -4.96
CA SER A 46 -9.31 21.16 -4.49
C SER A 46 -9.87 20.13 -5.48
N HIS A 47 -10.78 19.26 -5.01
CA HIS A 47 -11.56 18.35 -5.86
C HIS A 47 -12.31 19.06 -7.00
N ARG A 48 -12.76 20.30 -6.79
CA ARG A 48 -13.39 21.12 -7.84
C ARG A 48 -12.44 21.30 -9.04
N HIS A 49 -11.16 21.55 -8.78
CA HIS A 49 -10.17 21.70 -9.84
C HIS A 49 -10.04 20.42 -10.67
N VAL A 50 -10.02 19.25 -10.01
CA VAL A 50 -9.97 17.94 -10.68
C VAL A 50 -11.14 17.75 -11.65
N ARG A 51 -12.34 18.04 -11.18
CA ARG A 51 -13.57 17.96 -11.98
C ARG A 51 -13.56 18.94 -13.16
N ASP A 52 -13.01 20.13 -12.98
CA ASP A 52 -13.00 21.17 -14.01
C ASP A 52 -11.87 20.94 -15.05
N CYS A 53 -10.79 20.22 -14.67
CA CYS A 53 -9.63 19.94 -15.52
C CYS A 53 -9.67 18.58 -16.24
N GLN A 54 -10.56 17.67 -15.87
CA GLN A 54 -10.71 16.39 -16.57
C GLN A 54 -11.33 16.54 -17.97
N ALA A 55 -11.26 15.49 -18.78
CA ALA A 55 -11.84 15.50 -20.11
C ALA A 55 -13.38 15.65 -20.05
N VAL A 56 -13.92 16.47 -20.96
CA VAL A 56 -15.36 16.80 -21.04
C VAL A 56 -16.24 15.54 -21.15
N THR A 57 -15.74 14.46 -21.75
CA THR A 57 -16.42 13.17 -21.88
C THR A 57 -16.81 12.53 -20.55
N PHE A 58 -16.13 12.89 -19.45
CA PHE A 58 -16.40 12.37 -18.12
C PHE A 58 -17.34 13.26 -17.29
N GLY A 59 -17.78 14.39 -17.83
CA GLY A 59 -18.71 15.32 -17.19
C GLY A 59 -18.23 15.75 -15.80
N THR A 60 -19.08 15.57 -14.79
CA THR A 60 -18.77 15.89 -13.39
C THR A 60 -18.25 14.71 -12.58
N ARG A 61 -18.18 13.52 -13.18
CA ARG A 61 -17.82 12.28 -12.49
C ARG A 61 -16.29 12.16 -12.43
N THR A 62 -15.72 12.09 -11.25
CA THR A 62 -14.25 12.01 -11.04
C THR A 62 -13.76 10.62 -10.61
N PHE A 63 -14.67 9.67 -10.44
CA PHE A 63 -14.40 8.27 -10.09
C PHE A 63 -15.32 7.33 -10.85
N GLU A 64 -14.88 6.11 -11.12
CA GLU A 64 -15.72 5.04 -11.65
C GLU A 64 -16.15 4.08 -10.54
N SER A 65 -17.27 3.40 -10.77
CA SER A 65 -17.86 2.45 -9.83
C SER A 65 -18.27 1.19 -10.56
N TRP A 66 -17.92 0.04 -9.99
CA TRP A 66 -18.20 -1.28 -10.54
C TRP A 66 -18.69 -2.21 -9.42
N PRO A 67 -19.72 -3.04 -9.65
CA PRO A 67 -20.09 -4.04 -8.65
C PRO A 67 -18.96 -5.07 -8.49
N SER A 68 -18.61 -5.42 -7.25
CA SER A 68 -17.79 -6.61 -6.99
C SER A 68 -18.57 -7.87 -7.35
N SER A 69 -17.88 -8.94 -7.76
CA SER A 69 -18.56 -10.21 -8.02
C SER A 69 -18.91 -10.87 -6.68
N SER A 70 -20.05 -11.56 -6.61
CA SER A 70 -20.52 -12.22 -5.38
C SER A 70 -20.35 -13.75 -5.47
N HIS A 71 -19.31 -14.22 -6.15
CA HIS A 71 -19.10 -15.66 -6.35
C HIS A 71 -18.53 -16.31 -5.09
N ASP A 72 -19.38 -17.00 -4.33
CA ASP A 72 -19.01 -17.87 -3.19
C ASP A 72 -18.38 -19.20 -3.65
N THR A 73 -17.49 -19.16 -4.65
CA THR A 73 -16.81 -20.34 -5.20
C THR A 73 -15.34 -20.34 -4.87
N LEU A 74 -14.80 -21.47 -4.39
CA LEU A 74 -13.37 -21.65 -4.24
C LEU A 74 -12.66 -21.66 -5.62
N PRO A 75 -11.41 -21.17 -5.70
CA PRO A 75 -10.61 -20.57 -4.62
C PRO A 75 -10.97 -19.10 -4.34
N VAL A 76 -10.79 -18.65 -3.09
CA VAL A 76 -11.09 -17.27 -2.65
C VAL A 76 -10.24 -16.20 -3.35
N ALA A 77 -9.05 -16.57 -3.82
CA ALA A 77 -8.19 -15.77 -4.67
C ALA A 77 -7.31 -16.69 -5.53
N ARG A 78 -6.91 -16.23 -6.71
CA ARG A 78 -5.99 -16.95 -7.61
C ARG A 78 -4.82 -16.04 -7.98
N SER A 79 -3.60 -16.49 -7.69
CA SER A 79 -2.38 -15.79 -8.11
C SER A 79 -1.67 -16.55 -9.24
N SER A 80 -1.29 -15.83 -10.28
CA SER A 80 -0.50 -16.33 -11.42
C SER A 80 0.78 -15.54 -11.57
N VAL A 81 1.90 -16.24 -11.73
CA VAL A 81 3.20 -15.63 -12.06
C VAL A 81 3.24 -15.33 -13.56
N PHE A 82 3.77 -14.18 -13.93
CA PHE A 82 4.07 -13.87 -15.33
C PHE A 82 5.52 -13.43 -15.50
N ILE A 83 6.05 -13.74 -16.69
CA ILE A 83 7.34 -13.29 -17.17
C ILE A 83 7.08 -12.71 -18.55
N SER A 84 7.37 -11.42 -18.73
CA SER A 84 7.07 -10.71 -19.97
C SER A 84 8.27 -9.89 -20.42
N ASP A 85 8.57 -9.95 -21.72
CA ASP A 85 9.60 -9.13 -22.32
C ASP A 85 8.98 -7.78 -22.72
N MET A 86 9.45 -6.71 -22.08
CA MET A 86 9.00 -5.34 -22.31
C MET A 86 9.99 -4.60 -23.21
N PRO A 87 9.54 -3.76 -24.16
CA PRO A 87 10.43 -2.92 -24.94
C PRO A 87 11.22 -1.97 -24.03
N GLY A 88 12.55 -2.06 -24.06
CA GLY A 88 13.49 -1.21 -23.34
C GLY A 88 14.26 -0.33 -24.32
N GLY A 89 13.64 0.76 -24.78
CA GLY A 89 14.28 1.66 -25.75
C GLY A 89 14.60 1.01 -27.10
N ALA A 90 15.48 1.64 -27.89
CA ALA A 90 15.65 1.35 -29.31
C ALA A 90 16.18 -0.06 -29.64
N GLU A 91 16.92 -0.74 -28.73
CA GLU A 91 17.56 -2.03 -29.05
C GLU A 91 17.67 -3.03 -27.88
N SER A 92 16.94 -2.85 -26.78
CA SER A 92 16.98 -3.84 -25.68
C SER A 92 15.57 -4.26 -25.25
N SER A 93 15.33 -5.56 -25.12
CA SER A 93 14.15 -6.06 -24.41
C SER A 93 14.51 -6.27 -22.94
N ARG A 94 13.70 -5.74 -22.02
CA ARG A 94 13.85 -6.00 -20.59
C ARG A 94 12.83 -7.04 -20.16
N ARG A 95 13.30 -8.14 -19.59
CA ARG A 95 12.44 -9.13 -18.96
C ARG A 95 11.91 -8.62 -17.63
N VAL A 96 10.60 -8.66 -17.44
CA VAL A 96 9.90 -8.25 -16.23
C VAL A 96 9.19 -9.46 -15.64
N TYR A 97 9.32 -9.60 -14.32
CA TYR A 97 8.72 -10.66 -13.53
C TYR A 97 7.63 -10.04 -12.65
N GLY A 98 6.50 -10.72 -12.52
CA GLY A 98 5.42 -10.22 -11.67
C GLY A 98 4.38 -11.27 -11.34
N HIS A 99 3.39 -10.84 -10.55
CA HIS A 99 2.25 -11.65 -10.17
C HIS A 99 0.97 -10.90 -10.53
N MET A 100 -0.04 -11.64 -10.97
CA MET A 100 -1.40 -11.16 -11.13
C MET A 100 -2.29 -11.96 -10.18
N THR A 101 -2.96 -11.27 -9.24
CA THR A 101 -3.87 -11.90 -8.28
C THR A 101 -5.29 -11.44 -8.54
N VAL A 102 -6.20 -12.38 -8.72
CA VAL A 102 -7.63 -12.14 -8.96
C VAL A 102 -8.42 -12.55 -7.73
N VAL A 103 -9.24 -11.63 -7.20
CA VAL A 103 -10.07 -11.82 -5.99
C VAL A 103 -11.55 -11.65 -6.39
N PRO A 104 -12.32 -12.73 -6.60
CA PRO A 104 -13.69 -12.65 -7.11
C PRO A 104 -14.66 -11.91 -6.18
N ASP A 105 -14.67 -12.24 -4.89
CA ASP A 105 -15.50 -11.59 -3.86
C ASP A 105 -14.64 -10.61 -3.06
N SER A 106 -14.48 -9.41 -3.59
CA SER A 106 -13.59 -8.42 -2.99
C SER A 106 -14.14 -7.86 -1.68
N LEU A 107 -15.47 -7.79 -1.51
CA LEU A 107 -16.08 -7.30 -0.28
C LEU A 107 -15.75 -8.19 0.92
N ARG A 108 -15.74 -9.51 0.73
CA ARG A 108 -15.46 -10.46 1.80
C ARG A 108 -13.98 -10.82 1.96
N GLN A 109 -13.19 -10.74 0.89
CA GLN A 109 -11.83 -11.33 0.86
C GLN A 109 -10.69 -10.31 0.78
N LEU A 110 -10.99 -9.02 0.56
CA LEU A 110 -9.98 -7.96 0.46
C LEU A 110 -10.09 -7.01 1.66
N SER A 111 -8.99 -6.85 2.39
CA SER A 111 -8.87 -5.87 3.48
C SER A 111 -7.66 -4.96 3.29
N VAL A 112 -7.82 -3.70 3.69
CA VAL A 112 -6.72 -2.74 3.87
C VAL A 112 -6.30 -2.81 5.33
N LEU A 113 -5.03 -3.11 5.59
CA LEU A 113 -4.50 -3.27 6.94
C LEU A 113 -3.55 -2.14 7.30
N GLU A 114 -3.64 -1.66 8.54
CA GLU A 114 -2.65 -0.77 9.14
C GLU A 114 -1.32 -1.50 9.41
N PRO A 115 -0.18 -0.80 9.37
CA PRO A 115 1.13 -1.41 9.58
C PRO A 115 1.24 -2.00 11.01
N GLY A 116 1.38 -3.32 11.09
CA GLY A 116 1.49 -4.04 12.37
C GLY A 116 0.16 -4.26 13.09
N GLY A 117 -0.96 -3.93 12.43
CA GLY A 117 -2.31 -4.08 12.97
C GLY A 117 -2.96 -2.75 13.39
N PRO A 118 -4.18 -2.81 13.96
CA PRO A 118 -4.96 -1.63 14.30
C PRO A 118 -4.21 -0.58 15.14
N GLY A 119 -4.26 0.68 14.72
CA GLY A 119 -3.55 1.81 15.33
C GLY A 119 -2.10 1.97 14.86
N GLY A 120 -1.66 1.19 13.88
CA GLY A 120 -0.33 1.30 13.29
C GLY A 120 -0.07 2.65 12.64
N CYS A 121 -1.05 3.23 11.93
CA CYS A 121 -0.88 4.53 11.29
C CYS A 121 -0.77 5.67 12.31
N GLU A 122 -1.55 5.63 13.40
CA GLU A 122 -1.50 6.64 14.47
C GLU A 122 -0.14 6.66 15.19
N LYS A 123 0.48 5.48 15.32
CA LYS A 123 1.80 5.30 15.94
C LYS A 123 2.96 5.53 14.96
N ASN A 124 2.67 5.87 13.69
CA ASN A 124 3.65 5.95 12.62
C ASN A 124 4.53 4.69 12.51
N LEU A 125 3.91 3.51 12.64
CA LEU A 125 4.63 2.25 12.50
C LEU A 125 4.99 2.00 11.04
N ARG A 126 6.19 1.46 10.84
CA ARG A 126 6.60 0.85 9.58
C ARG A 126 7.09 -0.55 9.85
N VAL A 127 6.39 -1.52 9.28
CA VAL A 127 6.70 -2.95 9.41
C VAL A 127 6.68 -3.60 8.03
N SER A 128 7.28 -4.77 7.92
CA SER A 128 7.21 -5.53 6.68
C SER A 128 5.78 -6.00 6.38
N VAL A 129 5.47 -6.25 5.11
CA VAL A 129 4.18 -6.81 4.68
C VAL A 129 3.94 -8.16 5.37
N GLU A 130 4.99 -8.99 5.49
CA GLU A 130 4.94 -10.30 6.13
C GLU A 130 4.52 -10.20 7.60
N GLU A 131 5.12 -9.29 8.36
CA GLU A 131 4.80 -9.08 9.78
C GLU A 131 3.37 -8.61 10.01
N THR A 132 2.79 -7.85 9.07
CA THR A 132 1.37 -7.43 9.14
C THR A 132 0.43 -8.55 8.69
N ALA A 133 0.80 -9.26 7.62
CA ALA A 133 -0.05 -10.24 6.95
C ALA A 133 -0.20 -11.56 7.71
N ALA A 134 0.88 -12.04 8.33
CA ALA A 134 0.89 -13.32 9.04
C ALA A 134 -0.14 -13.40 10.19
N PRO A 135 -0.20 -12.44 11.15
CA PRO A 135 -1.21 -12.48 12.21
C PRO A 135 -2.63 -12.20 11.71
N ALA A 136 -2.79 -11.57 10.54
CA ALA A 136 -4.08 -11.34 9.90
C ALA A 136 -4.59 -12.56 9.09
N GLY A 137 -3.77 -13.61 8.93
CA GLY A 137 -4.15 -14.81 8.20
C GLY A 137 -4.27 -14.61 6.68
N CYS A 138 -3.57 -13.62 6.11
CA CYS A 138 -3.65 -13.32 4.69
C CYS A 138 -3.06 -14.44 3.83
N LEU A 139 -3.79 -14.89 2.81
CA LEU A 139 -3.28 -15.84 1.81
C LEU A 139 -2.27 -15.17 0.85
N TYR A 140 -2.55 -13.91 0.50
CA TYR A 140 -1.70 -13.07 -0.33
C TYR A 140 -1.69 -11.67 0.28
N ALA A 141 -0.55 -10.98 0.25
CA ALA A 141 -0.43 -9.61 0.72
C ALA A 141 0.58 -8.84 -0.12
N GLN A 142 0.33 -7.53 -0.29
CA GLN A 142 1.19 -6.60 -1.01
C GLN A 142 1.23 -5.27 -0.24
N ASN A 143 2.32 -4.52 -0.38
CA ASN A 143 2.34 -3.13 0.09
C ASN A 143 1.33 -2.31 -0.72
N ALA A 144 0.70 -1.32 -0.09
CA ALA A 144 -0.39 -0.54 -0.70
C ALA A 144 -0.07 0.96 -0.69
N GLY A 145 -0.66 1.71 0.24
CA GLY A 145 -0.58 3.17 0.28
C GLY A 145 0.84 3.72 0.47
N PHE A 146 1.02 4.97 0.08
CA PHE A 146 2.25 5.72 0.33
C PHE A 146 2.37 6.09 1.81
N TYR A 147 3.61 6.30 2.25
CA TYR A 147 3.94 6.77 3.59
C TYR A 147 5.08 7.78 3.53
N ASN A 148 5.24 8.58 4.58
CA ASN A 148 6.35 9.51 4.69
C ASN A 148 7.61 8.74 5.13
N ILE A 149 8.64 8.68 4.28
CA ILE A 149 9.86 7.90 4.55
C ILE A 149 10.73 8.43 5.71
N THR A 150 10.45 9.66 6.18
CA THR A 150 11.18 10.30 7.27
C THR A 150 10.45 10.14 8.60
N SER A 151 9.13 10.31 8.61
CA SER A 151 8.31 10.20 9.83
C SER A 151 7.58 8.87 9.99
N ASP A 152 7.62 7.99 8.99
CA ASP A 152 6.91 6.70 8.91
C ASP A 152 5.37 6.77 8.96
N GLY A 153 4.82 7.99 8.96
CA GLY A 153 3.37 8.22 8.95
C GLY A 153 2.69 7.87 7.63
N CYS A 154 1.51 7.27 7.73
CA CYS A 154 0.63 6.96 6.61
C CYS A 154 0.18 8.24 5.86
N LEU A 155 -0.08 8.13 4.56
CA LEU A 155 -0.52 9.23 3.70
C LEU A 155 -1.81 8.88 2.94
N GLY A 156 -2.57 9.90 2.54
CA GLY A 156 -3.86 9.74 1.87
C GLY A 156 -5.00 9.24 2.77
N ASN A 157 -6.14 8.92 2.17
CA ASN A 157 -7.27 8.31 2.88
C ASN A 157 -6.96 6.84 3.18
N VAL A 158 -7.31 6.40 4.39
CA VAL A 158 -7.23 5.01 4.82
C VAL A 158 -8.51 4.64 5.58
N VAL A 159 -9.23 3.65 5.08
CA VAL A 159 -10.32 2.97 5.78
C VAL A 159 -9.97 1.49 5.88
N SER A 160 -10.01 0.94 7.09
CA SER A 160 -9.66 -0.44 7.40
C SER A 160 -10.84 -1.09 8.11
N ASP A 161 -11.46 -2.06 7.46
CA ASP A 161 -12.63 -2.80 7.96
C ASP A 161 -13.74 -1.87 8.51
N GLY A 162 -14.09 -0.85 7.71
CA GLY A 162 -15.13 0.14 8.00
C GLY A 162 -14.72 1.25 8.96
N ARG A 163 -13.51 1.20 9.55
CA ARG A 163 -13.00 2.26 10.42
C ARG A 163 -12.19 3.27 9.62
N MET A 164 -12.58 4.55 9.74
CA MET A 164 -11.75 5.66 9.26
C MET A 164 -10.45 5.73 10.07
N VAL A 165 -9.35 5.30 9.46
CA VAL A 165 -8.01 5.32 10.05
C VAL A 165 -7.34 6.67 9.81
N ARG A 166 -7.50 7.22 8.59
CA ARG A 166 -6.92 8.50 8.21
C ARG A 166 -7.79 9.20 7.18
N ASP A 167 -8.20 10.42 7.49
CA ASP A 167 -8.77 11.35 6.53
C ASP A 167 -7.66 12.25 5.97
N SER A 168 -7.55 12.32 4.65
CA SER A 168 -6.57 13.19 3.98
C SER A 168 -6.96 14.66 3.95
N GLY A 169 -8.21 15.01 4.28
CA GLY A 169 -8.73 16.37 4.14
C GLY A 169 -8.99 16.75 2.68
N GLY A 170 -9.31 15.78 1.83
CA GLY A 170 -9.62 16.01 0.42
C GLY A 170 -8.42 16.15 -0.51
N VAL A 171 -7.26 15.59 -0.15
CA VAL A 171 -6.09 15.53 -1.06
C VAL A 171 -6.41 14.70 -2.29
N GLN A 172 -6.09 15.23 -3.47
CA GLN A 172 -6.52 14.68 -4.76
C GLN A 172 -5.49 13.73 -5.37
N ASN A 173 -5.43 12.52 -4.82
CA ASN A 173 -4.69 11.40 -5.42
C ASN A 173 -5.66 10.29 -5.85
N ALA A 174 -5.19 9.38 -6.70
CA ALA A 174 -5.95 8.21 -7.10
C ALA A 174 -6.30 7.33 -5.89
N GLN A 175 -7.54 6.86 -5.81
CA GLN A 175 -8.03 6.04 -4.71
C GLN A 175 -8.65 4.74 -5.22
N PHE A 176 -8.54 3.71 -4.40
CA PHE A 176 -9.27 2.46 -4.55
C PHE A 176 -10.01 2.18 -3.25
N GLY A 177 -11.30 1.86 -3.35
CA GLY A 177 -12.10 1.48 -2.19
C GLY A 177 -13.22 0.52 -2.53
N ILE A 178 -13.77 -0.08 -1.47
CA ILE A 178 -14.92 -0.98 -1.51
C ILE A 178 -15.96 -0.43 -0.56
N ARG A 179 -17.16 -0.14 -1.07
CA ARG A 179 -18.30 0.30 -0.25
C ARG A 179 -19.02 -0.89 0.38
N ARG A 180 -19.84 -0.63 1.39
CA ARG A 180 -20.60 -1.63 2.16
C ARG A 180 -21.49 -2.52 1.31
N ASP A 181 -22.01 -2.00 0.20
CA ASP A 181 -22.81 -2.77 -0.76
C ASP A 181 -21.96 -3.61 -1.74
N GLY A 182 -20.63 -3.60 -1.62
CA GLY A 182 -19.71 -4.30 -2.51
C GLY A 182 -19.34 -3.51 -3.76
N THR A 183 -19.73 -2.24 -3.86
CA THR A 183 -19.30 -1.38 -4.97
C THR A 183 -17.81 -1.07 -4.87
N LEU A 184 -17.06 -1.44 -5.91
CA LEU A 184 -15.68 -1.04 -6.12
C LEU A 184 -15.63 0.38 -6.66
N VAL A 185 -14.75 1.21 -6.11
CA VAL A 185 -14.59 2.62 -6.48
C VAL A 185 -13.13 2.89 -6.87
N PHE A 186 -12.93 3.53 -8.02
CA PHE A 186 -11.61 3.90 -8.54
C PHE A 186 -11.61 5.36 -9.01
N GLY A 187 -10.64 6.16 -8.58
CA GLY A 187 -10.44 7.52 -9.10
C GLY A 187 -10.28 8.57 -8.01
N TYR A 188 -10.77 9.78 -8.25
CA TYR A 188 -10.61 10.92 -7.35
C TYR A 188 -11.89 11.20 -6.57
N LEU A 189 -11.77 11.22 -5.25
CA LEU A 189 -12.88 11.41 -4.32
C LEU A 189 -12.75 12.74 -3.60
N SER A 190 -13.88 13.43 -3.40
CA SER A 190 -13.95 14.54 -2.47
C SER A 190 -13.96 14.02 -1.03
N GLN A 191 -13.73 14.90 -0.05
CA GLN A 191 -13.87 14.53 1.35
C GLN A 191 -15.33 14.12 1.68
N GLU A 192 -16.31 14.75 1.05
CA GLU A 192 -17.73 14.42 1.21
C GLU A 192 -18.04 13.00 0.69
N ASP A 193 -17.47 12.61 -0.45
CA ASP A 193 -17.64 11.25 -1.00
C ASP A 193 -17.08 10.17 -0.05
N VAL A 194 -15.98 10.49 0.64
CA VAL A 194 -15.29 9.60 1.58
C VAL A 194 -16.05 9.46 2.90
N LEU A 195 -16.66 10.55 3.37
CA LEU A 195 -17.38 10.63 4.64
C LEU A 195 -18.88 10.31 4.51
N ASP A 196 -19.36 9.98 3.31
CA ASP A 196 -20.75 9.65 3.03
C ASP A 196 -21.24 8.46 3.89
N PRO A 197 -22.20 8.67 4.82
CA PRO A 197 -22.67 7.62 5.71
C PRO A 197 -23.72 6.70 5.07
N SER A 198 -24.24 7.05 3.88
CA SER A 198 -25.36 6.31 3.25
C SER A 198 -24.92 4.94 2.73
N ASN A 199 -23.74 4.88 2.14
CA ASN A 199 -23.08 3.65 1.71
C ASN A 199 -21.57 3.79 1.97
N PRO A 200 -21.13 3.64 3.23
CA PRO A 200 -19.78 3.98 3.63
C PRO A 200 -18.76 3.02 3.02
N PHE A 201 -17.50 3.45 2.98
CA PHE A 201 -16.39 2.56 2.64
C PHE A 201 -16.15 1.54 3.75
N GLU A 202 -15.98 0.28 3.36
CA GLU A 202 -15.44 -0.78 4.22
C GLU A 202 -13.92 -0.87 4.07
N GLN A 203 -13.42 -0.60 2.86
CA GLN A 203 -11.99 -0.54 2.57
C GLN A 203 -11.70 0.70 1.73
N LEU A 204 -10.64 1.43 2.03
CA LEU A 204 -10.18 2.57 1.22
C LEU A 204 -8.67 2.76 1.39
N VAL A 205 -7.98 2.94 0.28
CA VAL A 205 -6.56 3.29 0.26
C VAL A 205 -6.25 4.25 -0.88
N SER A 206 -5.37 5.20 -0.64
CA SER A 206 -4.88 6.13 -1.66
C SER A 206 -3.56 5.67 -2.27
N GLY A 207 -3.48 5.73 -3.59
CA GLY A 207 -2.28 5.58 -4.39
C GLY A 207 -1.84 6.91 -5.00
N VAL A 208 -1.14 6.85 -6.13
CA VAL A 208 -0.74 7.99 -6.97
C VAL A 208 -0.79 7.50 -8.42
N VAL A 209 -1.32 8.32 -9.33
CA VAL A 209 -1.65 8.02 -10.72
C VAL A 209 -2.79 7.02 -10.89
N TRP A 210 -3.89 7.44 -11.53
CA TRP A 210 -4.93 6.55 -12.01
C TRP A 210 -4.56 5.96 -13.38
N LEU A 211 -4.18 4.68 -13.40
CA LEU A 211 -3.63 4.03 -14.59
C LEU A 211 -4.65 3.84 -15.72
N LEU A 212 -5.83 3.29 -15.39
CA LEU A 212 -6.86 2.90 -16.35
C LEU A 212 -8.24 3.39 -15.91
N ARG A 213 -8.92 4.12 -16.78
CA ARG A 213 -10.31 4.57 -16.59
C ARG A 213 -11.18 3.98 -17.68
N ASN A 214 -12.16 3.15 -17.30
CA ASN A 214 -13.06 2.43 -18.23
C ASN A 214 -12.33 1.68 -19.35
N GLY A 215 -11.19 1.05 -19.02
CA GLY A 215 -10.39 0.27 -19.98
C GLY A 215 -9.40 1.09 -20.82
N GLU A 216 -9.40 2.41 -20.68
CA GLU A 216 -8.48 3.30 -21.41
C GLU A 216 -7.36 3.83 -20.53
N LEU A 217 -6.20 4.08 -21.13
CA LEU A 217 -5.04 4.65 -20.45
C LEU A 217 -5.33 6.08 -19.96
N TYR A 218 -5.12 6.33 -18.66
CA TYR A 218 -5.47 7.61 -18.01
C TYR A 218 -4.28 8.31 -17.34
N ILE A 219 -3.05 7.87 -17.64
CA ILE A 219 -1.83 8.40 -17.02
C ILE A 219 -1.64 9.89 -17.27
N ASN A 220 -1.80 10.36 -18.51
CA ASN A 220 -1.56 11.77 -18.86
C ASN A 220 -2.54 12.72 -18.15
N GLN A 221 -3.79 12.30 -18.00
CA GLN A 221 -4.82 13.02 -17.28
C GLN A 221 -4.52 12.99 -15.78
N SER A 222 -4.11 11.85 -15.24
CA SER A 222 -3.71 11.72 -13.85
C SER A 222 -2.55 12.63 -13.50
N LEU A 223 -1.56 12.74 -14.38
CA LEU A 223 -0.46 13.69 -14.19
C LEU A 223 -1.00 15.12 -14.09
N LYS A 224 -1.88 15.56 -14.98
CA LYS A 224 -2.46 16.92 -14.90
C LYS A 224 -3.26 17.14 -13.61
N VAL A 225 -4.03 16.15 -13.19
CA VAL A 225 -4.89 16.21 -12.01
C VAL A 225 -4.07 16.14 -10.71
N GLU A 226 -3.01 15.36 -10.66
CA GLU A 226 -2.24 15.16 -9.42
C GLU A 226 -1.02 16.11 -9.34
N CYS A 227 -0.78 16.90 -10.39
CA CYS A 227 0.34 17.84 -10.46
C CYS A 227 -0.03 19.26 -10.01
N ASP A 228 0.55 19.67 -8.89
CA ASP A 228 1.19 20.99 -8.79
C ASP A 228 2.73 20.87 -8.68
N LYS A 229 3.26 19.69 -8.30
CA LYS A 229 4.69 19.45 -7.93
C LYS A 229 5.19 18.00 -8.12
N ILE A 230 4.59 17.16 -8.98
CA ILE A 230 5.15 15.82 -9.26
C ILE A 230 6.56 16.00 -9.81
N VAL A 231 7.54 15.30 -9.24
CA VAL A 231 8.90 15.29 -9.81
C VAL A 231 8.77 14.67 -11.19
N ASP A 232 9.04 15.47 -12.22
CA ASP A 232 8.94 15.09 -13.63
C ASP A 232 9.40 13.62 -13.80
N MET A 233 8.45 12.71 -14.04
CA MET A 233 8.76 11.29 -14.25
C MET A 233 9.67 11.11 -15.47
N GLY A 234 9.80 12.15 -16.32
CA GLY A 234 10.81 12.26 -17.37
C GLY A 234 12.26 12.30 -16.88
N LYS A 235 12.54 12.74 -15.64
CA LYS A 235 13.88 12.64 -15.03
C LYS A 235 14.16 11.27 -14.41
N SER A 236 13.12 10.55 -13.98
CA SER A 236 13.27 9.14 -13.55
C SER A 236 13.58 8.21 -14.73
N ARG A 237 13.26 8.62 -15.97
CA ARG A 237 13.70 7.92 -17.20
C ARG A 237 15.20 8.06 -17.49
N ARG A 238 15.94 8.96 -16.83
CA ARG A 238 17.40 9.16 -17.07
C ARG A 238 18.31 8.64 -15.95
N LYS A 239 17.76 8.19 -14.81
CA LYS A 239 18.57 7.69 -13.68
C LYS A 239 18.76 6.18 -13.63
N ALA A 240 18.23 5.44 -14.62
CA ALA A 240 18.56 4.03 -14.84
C ALA A 240 19.64 3.82 -15.92
N SER A 241 20.39 4.88 -16.25
CA SER A 241 21.59 4.84 -17.08
C SER A 241 22.69 5.60 -16.35
N GLY A 242 23.28 4.94 -15.36
CA GLY A 242 24.45 5.35 -14.59
C GLY A 242 25.06 4.12 -13.97
#